data_AF-A0A842UMI6-F1
#
_entry.id   AF-A0A842UMI6-F1
#
_cell.length_a   1.000
_cell.length_b   1.000
_cell.length_c   1.000
_cell.angle_alpha   90.00
_cell.angle_beta   90.00
_cell.angle_gamma   90.00
#
_symmetry.space_group_name_H-M   'P 1'
#
loop_
_entity.id
_entity.type
_entity.pdbx_description
1 polymer ?
#
loop_
_entity_poly.entity_id
_entity_poly.type
_entity_poly.pdbx_seq_one_letter_code
_entity_poly.pdbx_strand_id
1 'polypeptide(L)'
;MLDLRDLDKETYSRLYLEELKTDAEIADLYGTYQQKTRRLRIKFGIPNITKAERVSGKFPPLDPLQEQLLVGSLLGDGSLSAPKNSKGARYSEGHSEKQKEYLRWKRDKLKP
;
A
#
# COMPACT_ATOMS: atom_id res chain seq x y z
N MET A 1 14.73 1.40 -23.43
CA MET A 1 13.58 2.33 -23.30
C MET A 1 12.43 1.69 -24.06
N LEU A 2 11.29 1.45 -23.41
CA LEU A 2 10.12 0.85 -24.05
C LEU A 2 9.44 1.92 -24.94
N ASP A 3 8.86 1.53 -26.09
CA ASP A 3 8.15 2.46 -26.97
C ASP A 3 6.73 2.65 -26.46
N LEU A 4 6.23 3.89 -26.50
CA LEU A 4 4.85 4.21 -26.17
C LEU A 4 3.83 3.50 -27.07
N ARG A 5 4.23 3.07 -28.28
CA ARG A 5 3.39 2.25 -29.17
C ARG A 5 3.06 0.89 -28.58
N ASP A 6 3.91 0.39 -27.69
CA ASP A 6 3.73 -0.89 -27.00
C ASP A 6 2.83 -0.77 -25.77
N LEU A 7 2.46 0.46 -25.37
CA LEU A 7 1.60 0.72 -24.22
C LEU A 7 0.12 0.60 -24.61
N ASP A 8 -0.32 -0.63 -24.86
CA ASP A 8 -1.72 -0.96 -25.06
C ASP A 8 -2.51 -0.99 -23.74
N LYS A 9 -3.82 -1.21 -23.85
CA LYS A 9 -4.73 -1.21 -22.70
C LYS A 9 -4.38 -2.31 -21.69
N GLU A 10 -3.97 -3.48 -22.17
CA GLU A 10 -3.70 -4.65 -21.33
C GLU A 10 -2.42 -4.43 -20.51
N THR A 11 -1.35 -4.00 -21.19
CA THR A 11 -0.08 -3.66 -20.56
C THR A 11 -0.24 -2.53 -19.56
N TYR A 12 -0.99 -1.48 -19.89
CA TYR A 12 -1.28 -0.40 -18.95
C TYR A 12 -2.04 -0.91 -17.72
N SER A 13 -3.07 -1.74 -17.93
CA SER A 13 -3.91 -2.28 -16.86
C SER A 13 -3.09 -3.12 -15.89
N ARG A 14 -2.22 -4.00 -16.41
CA ARG A 14 -1.30 -4.81 -15.61
C ARG A 14 -0.36 -3.93 -14.76
N LEU A 15 0.31 -2.97 -15.38
CA LEU A 15 1.24 -2.07 -14.68
C LEU A 15 0.54 -1.24 -13.59
N TYR A 16 -0.69 -0.79 -13.84
CA TYR A 16 -1.40 0.13 -12.96
C TYR A 16 -2.19 -0.59 -11.85
N LEU A 17 -2.93 -1.66 -12.18
CA LEU A 17 -3.83 -2.36 -11.27
C LEU A 17 -3.13 -3.50 -10.52
N GLU A 18 -2.24 -4.25 -11.19
CA GLU A 18 -1.58 -5.42 -10.59
C GLU A 18 -0.23 -5.04 -9.98
N GLU A 19 0.62 -4.35 -10.74
CA GLU A 19 1.93 -3.91 -10.24
C GLU A 19 1.85 -2.59 -9.44
N LEU A 20 0.66 -2.01 -9.31
CA LEU A 20 0.36 -0.81 -8.51
C LEU A 20 1.23 0.41 -8.82
N LYS A 21 1.76 0.51 -10.05
CA LYS A 21 2.55 1.67 -10.48
C LYS A 21 1.67 2.90 -10.63
N THR A 22 2.25 4.04 -10.36
CA THR A 22 1.66 5.35 -10.60
C THR A 22 1.78 5.74 -12.07
N ASP A 23 0.93 6.68 -12.51
CA ASP A 23 1.02 7.24 -13.85
C ASP A 23 2.42 7.87 -14.13
N ALA A 24 3.11 8.34 -13.09
CA ALA A 24 4.46 8.90 -13.18
C ALA A 24 5.51 7.80 -13.39
N GLU A 25 5.48 6.73 -12.60
CA GLU A 25 6.40 5.59 -12.77
C GLU A 25 6.20 4.92 -14.14
N ILE A 26 4.96 4.79 -14.62
CA ILE A 26 4.68 4.29 -15.97
C ILE A 26 5.24 5.27 -17.01
N ALA A 27 5.14 6.58 -16.78
CA ALA A 27 5.69 7.56 -17.71
C ALA A 27 7.21 7.45 -17.82
N ASP A 28 7.91 7.27 -16.70
CA ASP A 28 9.36 7.10 -16.66
C ASP A 28 9.80 5.82 -17.39
N LEU A 29 9.06 4.71 -17.24
CA LEU A 29 9.35 3.43 -17.91
C LEU A 29 9.32 3.52 -19.45
N TYR A 30 8.42 4.36 -19.97
CA TYR A 30 8.18 4.53 -21.42
C TYR A 30 8.73 5.86 -21.96
N GLY A 31 9.55 6.58 -21.18
CA GLY A 31 10.20 7.82 -21.61
C GLY A 31 9.21 8.94 -21.99
N THR A 32 8.09 9.07 -21.28
CA THR A 32 7.05 10.08 -21.50
C THR A 32 6.78 10.89 -20.23
N TYR A 33 5.78 11.78 -20.26
CA TYR A 33 5.33 12.57 -19.11
C TYR A 33 4.01 12.04 -18.52
N GLN A 34 3.84 12.21 -17.20
CA GLN A 34 2.70 11.71 -16.42
C GLN A 34 1.31 12.11 -16.95
N GLN A 35 1.15 13.32 -17.50
CA GLN A 35 -0.17 13.74 -18.01
C GLN A 35 -0.58 12.94 -19.26
N LYS A 36 0.38 12.40 -20.03
CA LYS A 36 0.10 11.53 -21.17
C LYS A 36 -0.43 10.18 -20.71
N THR A 37 0.23 9.54 -19.75
CA THR A 37 -0.21 8.26 -19.16
C THR A 37 -1.56 8.41 -18.47
N ARG A 38 -1.78 9.49 -17.71
CA ARG A 38 -3.09 9.81 -17.14
C ARG A 38 -4.21 9.90 -18.19
N ARG A 39 -3.96 10.56 -19.33
CA ARG A 39 -4.93 10.62 -20.44
C ARG A 39 -5.19 9.25 -21.04
N LEU A 40 -4.16 8.40 -21.19
CA LEU A 40 -4.32 7.02 -21.63
C LEU A 40 -5.15 6.20 -20.66
N ARG A 41 -4.92 6.31 -19.34
CA ARG A 41 -5.73 5.66 -18.30
C ARG A 41 -7.22 5.98 -18.46
N ILE A 42 -7.54 7.27 -18.63
CA ILE A 42 -8.92 7.75 -18.84
C ILE A 42 -9.46 7.20 -20.16
N LYS A 43 -8.70 7.27 -21.25
CA LYS A 43 -9.09 6.75 -22.57
C LYS A 43 -9.38 5.24 -22.53
N PHE A 44 -8.62 4.49 -21.75
CA PHE A 44 -8.80 3.04 -21.58
C PHE A 44 -9.91 2.67 -20.59
N GLY A 45 -10.49 3.64 -19.88
CA GLY A 45 -11.54 3.42 -18.89
C GLY A 45 -11.04 2.77 -17.60
N ILE A 46 -9.74 2.90 -17.27
CA ILE A 46 -9.15 2.26 -16.09
C ILE A 46 -9.46 3.12 -14.85
N PRO A 47 -10.05 2.54 -13.79
CA PRO A 47 -10.44 3.28 -12.59
C PRO A 47 -9.22 3.90 -11.91
N ASN A 48 -9.44 4.98 -11.18
CA ASN A 48 -8.38 5.61 -10.41
C ASN A 48 -8.14 4.84 -9.12
N ILE A 49 -6.90 4.44 -8.86
CA ILE A 49 -6.51 3.88 -7.56
C ILE A 49 -6.03 5.02 -6.67
N THR A 50 -6.54 5.09 -5.45
CA THR A 50 -6.10 6.07 -4.44
C THR A 50 -4.71 5.74 -3.92
N LYS A 51 -4.07 6.70 -3.23
CA LYS A 51 -2.80 6.44 -2.55
C LYS A 51 -2.95 5.34 -1.49
N ALA A 52 -4.05 5.35 -0.74
CA ALA A 52 -4.29 4.38 0.32
C ALA A 52 -4.42 2.95 -0.24
N GLU A 53 -5.19 2.77 -1.31
CA GLU A 53 -5.34 1.46 -1.98
C GLU A 53 -4.03 0.93 -2.55
N ARG A 54 -3.17 1.79 -3.12
CA ARG A 54 -1.83 1.37 -3.55
C ARG A 54 -0.95 0.94 -2.39
N VAL A 55 -1.03 1.61 -1.25
CA VAL A 55 -0.22 1.25 -0.08
C VAL A 55 -0.73 -0.04 0.54
N SER A 56 -2.04 -0.20 0.73
CA SER A 56 -2.61 -1.43 1.28
C SER A 56 -2.43 -2.61 0.34
N GLY A 57 -2.53 -2.41 -0.98
CA GLY A 57 -2.36 -3.47 -1.97
C GLY A 57 -0.92 -3.99 -2.10
N LYS A 58 0.07 -3.30 -1.53
CA LYS A 58 1.47 -3.76 -1.51
C LYS A 58 1.75 -4.82 -0.44
N PHE A 59 0.87 -4.96 0.53
CA PHE A 59 1.07 -5.85 1.66
C PHE A 59 0.05 -6.98 1.63
N PRO A 60 0.46 -8.21 1.98
CA PRO A 60 -0.49 -9.31 2.11
C PRO A 60 -1.47 -9.04 3.27
N PRO A 61 -2.60 -9.77 3.33
CA PRO A 61 -3.41 -9.83 4.54
C PRO A 61 -2.57 -10.27 5.75
N LEU A 62 -2.97 -9.82 6.94
CA LEU A 62 -2.34 -10.25 8.18
C LEU A 62 -2.42 -11.76 8.33
N ASP A 63 -1.34 -12.38 8.78
CA ASP A 63 -1.38 -13.78 9.18
C ASP A 63 -2.13 -13.95 10.53
N PRO A 64 -2.57 -15.17 10.89
CA PRO A 64 -3.32 -15.39 12.12
C PRO A 64 -2.59 -14.97 13.41
N LEU A 65 -1.26 -15.06 13.44
CA LEU A 65 -0.47 -14.64 14.61
C LEU A 65 -0.43 -13.11 14.71
N GLN A 66 -0.27 -12.42 13.59
CA GLN A 66 -0.28 -10.95 13.54
C GLN A 66 -1.64 -10.40 13.98
N GLU A 67 -2.73 -11.02 13.54
CA GLU A 67 -4.09 -10.66 13.96
C GLU A 67 -4.26 -10.85 15.47
N GLN A 68 -3.90 -12.02 16.00
CA GLN A 68 -3.97 -12.29 17.45
C GLN A 68 -3.13 -11.32 18.26
N LEU A 69 -1.91 -10.99 17.80
CA LEU A 69 -1.05 -10.01 18.46
C LEU A 69 -1.68 -8.63 18.48
N LEU A 70 -2.28 -8.17 17.38
CA LEU A 70 -2.96 -6.88 17.34
C LEU A 70 -4.19 -6.87 18.24
N VAL A 71 -5.06 -7.87 18.15
CA VAL A 71 -6.27 -7.97 18.97
C VAL A 71 -5.91 -8.02 20.46
N GLY A 72 -4.99 -8.90 20.85
CA GLY A 72 -4.55 -9.02 22.24
C GLY A 72 -3.93 -7.73 22.76
N SER A 73 -3.19 -7.01 21.93
CA SER A 73 -2.60 -5.73 22.34
C SER A 73 -3.66 -4.62 22.48
N LEU A 74 -4.68 -4.61 21.63
CA LEU A 74 -5.79 -3.65 21.72
C LEU A 74 -6.69 -3.86 22.93
N LEU A 75 -6.71 -5.08 23.49
CA LEU A 75 -7.37 -5.37 24.76
C LEU A 75 -6.57 -4.90 25.98
N GLY A 76 -5.29 -4.55 25.79
CA GLY A 76 -4.43 -3.96 26.81
C GLY A 76 -4.10 -2.50 26.49
N ASP A 77 -2.80 -2.20 26.38
CA ASP A 77 -2.29 -0.84 26.23
C ASP A 77 -2.10 -0.39 24.76
N GLY A 78 -2.48 -1.23 23.81
CA GLY A 78 -2.46 -0.93 22.39
C GLY A 78 -3.62 -0.01 21.98
N SER A 79 -3.38 0.81 20.97
CA SER A 79 -4.36 1.74 20.42
C SER A 79 -4.37 1.70 18.90
N LEU A 80 -5.55 1.91 18.31
CA LEU A 80 -5.73 2.09 16.86
C LEU A 80 -6.30 3.48 16.58
N SER A 81 -5.72 4.17 15.60
CA SER A 81 -6.25 5.42 15.07
C SER A 81 -6.57 5.25 13.59
N ALA A 82 -7.86 5.38 13.24
CA ALA A 82 -8.35 5.29 11.87
C ALA A 82 -8.88 6.67 11.41
N PRO A 83 -8.16 7.39 10.53
CA PRO A 83 -8.66 8.64 9.96
C PRO A 83 -9.93 8.41 9.14
N LYS A 84 -10.91 9.32 9.23
CA LYS A 84 -12.26 9.18 8.61
C LYS A 84 -12.26 8.79 7.13
N ASN A 85 -11.26 9.21 6.36
CA ASN A 85 -11.16 8.97 4.91
C ASN A 85 -9.96 8.08 4.53
N SER A 86 -9.43 7.30 5.48
CA SER A 86 -8.32 6.37 5.25
C SER A 86 -8.82 4.94 5.13
N LYS A 87 -8.24 4.18 4.19
CA LYS A 87 -8.45 2.73 4.08
C LYS A 87 -7.61 1.93 5.08
N GLY A 88 -6.65 2.56 5.74
CA GLY A 88 -5.81 1.96 6.76
C GLY A 88 -5.94 2.63 8.12
N ALA A 89 -5.45 1.95 9.15
CA ALA A 89 -5.37 2.45 10.51
C ALA A 89 -3.92 2.40 11.00
N ARG A 90 -3.58 3.27 11.96
CA ARG A 90 -2.28 3.26 12.63
C ARG A 90 -2.43 2.59 13.98
N TYR A 91 -1.65 1.54 14.19
CA TYR A 91 -1.46 0.92 15.49
C TYR A 91 -0.34 1.64 16.27
N SER A 92 -0.55 1.84 17.56
CA SER A 92 0.45 2.37 18.49
C SER A 92 0.34 1.71 19.85
N GLU A 93 1.49 1.42 20.44
CA GLU A 93 1.61 0.86 21.78
C GLU A 93 2.89 1.40 22.42
N GLY A 94 2.81 1.75 23.70
CA GLY A 94 3.93 2.27 24.46
C GLY A 94 4.00 1.58 25.81
N HIS A 95 5.22 1.25 26.25
CA HIS A 95 5.49 0.60 27.52
C HIS A 95 6.77 1.17 28.15
N SER A 96 7.04 0.78 29.40
CA SER A 96 8.27 1.13 30.10
C SER A 96 9.53 0.55 29.45
N GLU A 97 10.71 1.11 29.75
CA GLU A 97 12.00 0.60 29.25
C GLU A 97 12.23 -0.89 29.57
N LYS A 98 11.64 -1.42 30.66
CA LYS A 98 11.74 -2.84 31.02
C LYS A 98 11.10 -3.77 29.99
N GLN A 99 10.14 -3.29 29.21
CA GLN A 99 9.39 -4.07 28.20
C GLN A 99 9.83 -3.75 26.77
N LYS A 100 10.93 -2.99 26.60
CA LYS A 100 11.43 -2.55 25.31
C LYS A 100 11.73 -3.71 24.36
N GLU A 101 12.28 -4.80 24.87
CA GLU A 101 12.58 -5.98 24.06
C GLU A 101 11.31 -6.67 23.56
N TYR A 102 10.30 -6.78 24.42
CA TYR A 102 8.99 -7.32 24.04
C TYR A 102 8.31 -6.47 22.95
N LEU A 103 8.36 -5.14 23.07
CA LEU A 103 7.87 -4.22 22.04
C LEU A 103 8.60 -4.38 20.71
N ARG A 104 9.94 -4.54 20.74
CA ARG A 104 10.75 -4.77 19.55
C ARG A 104 10.43 -6.10 18.89
N TRP A 105 10.31 -7.18 19.68
CA TRP A 105 9.90 -8.50 19.22
C TRP A 105 8.53 -8.43 18.55
N LYS A 106 7.54 -7.79 19.19
CA LYS A 106 6.18 -7.65 18.65
C LYS A 106 6.19 -6.87 17.33
N ARG A 107 6.91 -5.75 17.27
CA ARG A 107 7.12 -4.97 16.03
C ARG A 107 7.68 -5.85 14.92
N ASP A 108 8.67 -6.70 15.22
CA ASP A 108 9.28 -7.57 14.21
C ASP A 108 8.33 -8.68 13.74
N LYS A 109 7.42 -9.16 14.59
CA LYS A 109 6.33 -10.07 14.19
C LYS A 109 5.25 -9.39 13.35
N LEU A 110 4.99 -8.11 13.57
CA LEU A 110 4.00 -7.31 12.83
C LEU A 110 4.55 -6.71 11.52
N LYS A 111 5.79 -7.02 11.11
CA LYS A 111 6.28 -6.62 9.81
C LYS A 111 5.54 -7.41 8.71
N PRO A 112 5.15 -6.75 7.61
CA PRO A 112 4.50 -7.42 6.48
C PRO A 112 5.48 -8.30 5.70
#